data_AF-A0A2T6B404-F1
#
_entry.id   AF-A0A2T6B404-F1
#
_cell.length_a   1.000
_cell.length_b   1.000
_cell.length_c   1.000
_cell.angle_alpha   90.00
_cell.angle_beta   90.00
_cell.angle_gamma   90.00
#
_symmetry.space_group_name_H-M   'P 1'
#
loop_
_entity.id
_entity.type
_entity.pdbx_description
1 polymer ?
#
loop_
_entity_poly.entity_id
_entity_poly.type
_entity_poly.pdbx_seq_one_letter_code
_entity_poly.pdbx_strand_id
1 'polypeptide(L)'
;MIRDHAYQNPYAPLGSERQHYWMALRMAKATGTDLAAALATGRLTQDDWASIVTRCRGCPWTEGCARWLQRPIDSIRDLPEGCRNAELFEDLRDAPKTRAAAHRSV
;
A
#
# COMPACT_ATOMS: atom_id res chain seq x y z
N MET A 1 6.16 -14.47 -28.31
CA MET A 1 5.22 -14.11 -27.23
C MET A 1 5.51 -15.01 -26.04
N ILE A 2 6.44 -14.60 -25.18
CA ILE A 2 6.74 -15.30 -23.92
C ILE A 2 5.59 -14.91 -22.98
N ARG A 3 4.65 -15.82 -22.70
CA ARG A 3 3.68 -15.63 -21.63
C ARG A 3 4.43 -15.80 -20.32
N ASP A 4 4.25 -14.87 -19.39
CA ASP A 4 4.83 -14.81 -18.04
C ASP A 4 4.50 -16.06 -17.21
N HIS A 5 5.14 -17.21 -17.49
CA HIS A 5 4.98 -18.43 -16.70
C HIS A 5 5.62 -18.34 -15.30
N ALA A 6 6.32 -17.25 -14.99
CA ALA A 6 6.83 -16.95 -13.64
C ALA A 6 5.72 -16.55 -12.64
N TYR A 7 4.50 -16.24 -13.12
CA TYR A 7 3.38 -15.77 -12.28
C TYR A 7 2.65 -16.85 -11.47
N GLN A 8 3.00 -18.13 -11.65
CA GLN A 8 2.27 -19.25 -11.03
C GLN A 8 3.19 -20.23 -10.28
N ASN A 9 4.32 -19.77 -9.74
CA ASN A 9 5.13 -20.57 -8.82
C ASN A 9 4.75 -20.24 -7.36
N PRO A 10 4.06 -21.14 -6.62
CA PRO A 10 3.67 -20.90 -5.23
C PRO A 10 4.88 -20.89 -4.27
N TYR A 11 6.06 -21.32 -4.72
CA TYR A 11 7.30 -21.35 -3.95
C TYR A 11 8.29 -20.26 -4.36
N ALA A 12 7.88 -19.30 -5.20
CA ALA A 12 8.74 -18.18 -5.54
C ALA A 12 9.10 -17.38 -4.27
N PRO A 13 10.36 -16.94 -4.12
CA PRO A 13 10.73 -16.10 -3.00
C PRO A 13 9.98 -14.77 -3.07
N LEU A 14 9.62 -14.23 -1.90
CA LEU A 14 9.00 -12.92 -1.81
C LEU A 14 9.94 -11.81 -2.31
N GLY A 15 9.37 -10.77 -2.90
CA GLY A 15 10.09 -9.56 -3.30
C GLY A 15 10.79 -8.87 -2.12
N SER A 16 11.65 -7.90 -2.42
CA SER A 16 12.44 -7.15 -1.43
C SER A 16 11.55 -6.39 -0.46
N GLU A 17 11.69 -6.63 0.84
CA GLU A 17 10.89 -5.96 1.87
C GLU A 17 11.01 -4.43 1.80
N ARG A 18 12.25 -3.91 1.69
CA ARG A 18 12.51 -2.48 1.58
C ARG A 18 11.82 -1.86 0.36
N GLN A 19 11.87 -2.54 -0.78
CA GLN A 19 11.23 -2.05 -2.01
C GLN A 19 9.72 -1.93 -1.81
N HIS A 20 9.09 -2.98 -1.31
CA HIS A 20 7.64 -3.03 -1.13
C HIS A 20 7.14 -2.11 -0.01
N TYR A 21 7.94 -1.90 1.05
CA TYR A 21 7.70 -0.88 2.06
C TYR A 21 7.55 0.51 1.42
N TRP A 22 8.51 0.94 0.60
CA TRP A 22 8.46 2.24 -0.06
C TRP A 22 7.36 2.33 -1.13
N MET A 23 7.08 1.24 -1.83
CA MET A 23 5.97 1.19 -2.79
C MET A 23 4.61 1.34 -2.09
N ALA A 24 4.40 0.69 -0.93
CA ALA A 24 3.16 0.82 -0.15
C ALA A 24 2.96 2.25 0.37
N LEU A 25 4.02 2.91 0.83
CA LEU A 25 3.96 4.34 1.21
C LEU A 25 3.61 5.24 0.02
N ARG A 26 4.21 4.99 -1.15
CA ARG A 26 3.88 5.74 -2.38
C ARG A 26 2.45 5.47 -2.86
N MET A 27 1.95 4.24 -2.69
CA MET A 27 0.56 3.89 -2.98
C MET A 27 -0.37 4.73 -2.12
N ALA A 28 -0.20 4.72 -0.80
CA ALA A 28 -0.99 5.53 0.13
C ALA A 28 -1.03 7.01 -0.26
N LYS A 29 0.14 7.59 -0.59
CA LYS A 29 0.23 8.98 -1.05
C LYS A 29 -0.53 9.20 -2.36
N ALA A 30 -0.39 8.29 -3.33
CA ALA A 30 -1.05 8.39 -4.62
C ALA A 30 -2.58 8.23 -4.53
N THR A 31 -3.07 7.49 -3.52
CA THR A 31 -4.49 7.17 -3.32
C THR A 31 -5.15 8.03 -2.23
N GLY A 32 -4.41 8.96 -1.62
CA GLY A 32 -4.94 9.88 -0.62
C GLY A 32 -5.14 9.25 0.77
N THR A 33 -4.58 8.07 1.02
CA THR A 33 -4.65 7.38 2.32
C THR A 33 -3.62 7.96 3.29
N ASP A 34 -4.07 8.40 4.47
CA ASP A 34 -3.19 8.91 5.53
C ASP A 34 -2.83 7.79 6.53
N LEU A 35 -1.74 7.08 6.25
CA LEU A 35 -1.27 5.97 7.09
C LEU A 35 -0.84 6.43 8.48
N ALA A 36 -0.30 7.65 8.61
CA ALA A 36 0.15 8.17 9.90
C ALA A 36 -1.05 8.44 10.81
N ALA A 37 -2.10 9.07 10.27
CA ALA A 37 -3.35 9.25 10.99
C ALA A 37 -4.02 7.91 11.32
N ALA A 38 -4.00 6.95 10.39
CA ALA A 38 -4.56 5.61 10.63
C ALA A 38 -3.84 4.88 11.78
N LEU A 39 -2.51 4.95 11.85
CA LEU A 39 -1.73 4.42 12.97
C LEU A 39 -2.04 5.14 14.28
N ALA A 40 -2.03 6.48 14.28
CA ALA A 40 -2.28 7.29 15.47
C ALA A 40 -3.69 7.10 16.05
N THR A 41 -4.67 6.77 15.20
CA THR A 41 -6.07 6.53 15.61
C THR A 41 -6.37 5.05 15.88
N GLY A 42 -5.38 4.16 15.75
CA GLY A 42 -5.55 2.72 15.92
C GLY A 42 -6.38 2.04 14.82
N ARG A 43 -6.67 2.75 13.72
CA ARG A 43 -7.35 2.21 12.52
C ARG A 43 -6.45 1.32 11.68
N LEU A 44 -5.14 1.48 11.83
CA LEU A 44 -4.12 0.61 11.29
C LEU A 44 -3.18 0.23 12.45
N THR A 45 -2.92 -1.05 12.65
CA THR A 45 -1.93 -1.51 13.62
C THR A 45 -0.55 -1.71 12.96
N GLN A 46 0.49 -1.88 13.77
CA GLN A 46 1.81 -2.24 13.25
C GLN A 46 1.82 -3.61 12.55
N ASP A 47 1.01 -4.56 13.04
CA ASP A 47 0.86 -5.89 12.44
C ASP A 47 0.10 -5.83 11.11
N ASP A 48 -0.91 -4.95 11.01
CA ASP A 48 -1.59 -4.69 9.74
C ASP A 48 -0.62 -4.09 8.73
N TRP A 49 0.23 -3.15 9.15
CA TRP A 49 1.27 -2.58 8.29
C TRP A 49 2.26 -3.64 7.79
N ALA A 50 2.78 -4.48 8.69
CA ALA A 50 3.64 -5.60 8.30
C ALA A 50 2.93 -6.55 7.32
N SER A 51 1.63 -6.78 7.51
CA SER A 51 0.80 -7.61 6.63
C SER A 51 0.58 -6.97 5.26
N ILE A 52 0.41 -5.63 5.17
CA ILE A 52 0.34 -4.89 3.89
C ILE A 52 1.63 -5.08 3.10
N VAL A 53 2.78 -4.86 3.75
CA VAL A 53 4.09 -4.99 3.10
C VAL A 53 4.31 -6.44 2.66
N THR A 54 4.02 -7.42 3.52
CA THR A 54 4.19 -8.85 3.21
C THR A 54 3.30 -9.31 2.05
N ARG A 55 2.01 -8.95 2.05
CA ARG A 55 1.08 -9.24 0.93
C ARG A 55 1.56 -8.62 -0.38
N CYS A 56 2.09 -7.40 -0.32
CA CYS A 56 2.63 -6.70 -1.48
C CYS A 56 3.86 -7.41 -2.08
N ARG A 57 4.75 -7.97 -1.25
CA ARG A 57 5.95 -8.70 -1.70
C ARG A 57 5.66 -9.97 -2.48
N GLY A 58 4.49 -10.58 -2.26
CA GLY A 58 3.99 -11.72 -3.06
C GLY A 58 3.13 -11.29 -4.25
N CYS A 59 2.99 -9.99 -4.51
CA CYS A 59 2.22 -9.50 -5.63
C CYS A 59 2.96 -9.77 -6.93
N PRO A 60 2.37 -10.51 -7.88
CA PRO A 60 3.08 -10.80 -9.10
C PRO A 60 3.10 -9.56 -10.02
N TRP A 61 2.12 -8.64 -9.87
CA TRP A 61 1.99 -7.36 -10.60
C TRP A 61 2.94 -6.25 -10.15
N THR A 62 4.12 -6.61 -9.64
CA THR A 62 5.07 -5.65 -9.07
C THR A 62 5.61 -4.65 -10.10
N GLU A 63 5.96 -5.10 -11.31
CA GLU A 63 6.46 -4.20 -12.35
C GLU A 63 5.39 -3.22 -12.84
N GLY A 64 4.15 -3.69 -13.00
CA GLY A 64 3.00 -2.84 -13.35
C GLY A 64 2.74 -1.78 -12.28
N CYS A 65 2.80 -2.19 -11.01
CA CYS A 65 2.69 -1.29 -9.87
C CYS A 65 3.83 -0.25 -9.87
N ALA A 66 5.07 -0.65 -10.12
CA ALA A 66 6.21 0.27 -10.19
C ALA A 66 6.03 1.32 -11.29
N ARG A 67 5.57 0.93 -12.49
CA ARG A 67 5.24 1.86 -13.58
C ARG A 67 4.10 2.80 -13.20
N TRP A 68 3.04 2.27 -12.57
CA TRP A 68 1.91 3.07 -12.11
C TRP A 68 2.32 4.12 -11.06
N LEU A 69 3.25 3.77 -10.16
CA LEU A 69 3.79 4.64 -9.11
C LEU A 69 4.82 5.67 -9.59
N GLN A 70 5.37 5.53 -10.81
CA GLN A 70 6.28 6.51 -11.40
C GLN A 70 5.56 7.76 -11.92
N ARG A 71 4.25 7.67 -12.16
CA ARG A 71 3.44 8.82 -12.54
C ARG A 71 3.50 9.89 -11.44
N PRO A 72 3.71 11.17 -11.79
CA PRO A 72 3.59 12.28 -10.86
C PRO A 72 2.28 12.23 -10.06
N ILE A 73 2.33 12.61 -8.78
CA ILE A 73 1.17 12.63 -7.90
C ILE A 73 0.58 14.05 -7.94
N ASP A 74 -0.08 14.35 -9.04
CA ASP A 74 -0.67 15.66 -9.30
C ASP A 74 -2.13 15.72 -8.79
N SER A 75 -2.72 14.55 -8.56
CA SER A 75 -4.05 14.33 -8.01
C SER A 75 -4.12 12.96 -7.32
N ILE A 76 -5.12 12.79 -6.44
CA ILE A 76 -5.47 11.48 -5.88
C ILE A 76 -6.02 10.60 -7.01
N ARG A 77 -5.61 9.34 -7.02
CA ARG A 77 -6.01 8.35 -8.03
C ARG A 77 -6.65 7.15 -7.35
N ASP A 78 -7.52 6.47 -8.09
CA ASP A 78 -8.03 5.17 -7.71
C ASP A 78 -6.91 4.13 -7.70
N LEU A 79 -7.10 3.10 -6.86
CA LEU A 79 -6.17 1.98 -6.79
C LEU A 79 -6.17 1.22 -8.12
N PRO A 80 -5.02 0.71 -8.56
CA PRO A 80 -4.99 -0.16 -9.74
C PRO A 80 -5.73 -1.47 -9.45
N GLU A 81 -6.48 -1.97 -10.44
CA GLU A 81 -7.30 -3.21 -10.32
C GLU A 81 -6.53 -4.42 -9.77
N GLY A 82 -5.22 -4.50 -10.02
CA GLY A 82 -4.35 -5.58 -9.56
C GLY A 82 -3.75 -5.41 -8.15
N CYS A 83 -4.14 -4.39 -7.38
CA CYS A 83 -3.58 -4.14 -6.06
C CYS A 83 -4.08 -5.16 -5.03
N ARG A 84 -3.21 -6.04 -4.53
CA ARG A 84 -3.53 -7.00 -3.46
C ARG A 84 -3.95 -6.37 -2.12
N ASN A 85 -3.71 -5.08 -1.94
CA ASN A 85 -4.08 -4.32 -0.75
C ASN A 85 -5.20 -3.31 -1.04
N ALA A 86 -5.91 -3.42 -2.17
CA ALA A 86 -6.92 -2.45 -2.61
C ALA A 86 -7.96 -2.19 -1.51
N GLU A 87 -8.66 -3.23 -1.08
CA GLU A 87 -9.71 -3.18 -0.06
C GLU A 87 -9.25 -2.42 1.20
N LEU A 88 -8.09 -2.76 1.76
CA LEU A 88 -7.56 -2.07 2.94
C LEU A 88 -7.25 -0.59 2.66
N PHE A 89 -6.67 -0.26 1.51
CA PHE A 89 -6.39 1.14 1.18
C PHE A 89 -7.67 1.95 0.95
N GLU A 90 -8.73 1.34 0.41
CA GLU A 90 -10.06 1.94 0.25
C GLU A 90 -10.70 2.19 1.62
N ASP A 91 -10.71 1.18 2.49
CA ASP A 91 -11.25 1.28 3.86
C ASP A 91 -10.58 2.38 4.68
N LEU A 92 -9.25 2.54 4.52
CA LEU A 92 -8.50 3.60 5.19
C LEU A 92 -8.67 4.97 4.53
N ARG A 93 -8.91 5.03 3.22
CA ARG A 93 -9.15 6.29 2.49
C ARG A 93 -10.51 6.88 2.86
N ASP A 94 -11.53 6.04 2.96
CA ASP A 94 -12.92 6.45 3.18
C ASP A 94 -13.22 6.68 4.68
N ALA A 95 -12.27 6.29 5.54
CA ALA A 95 -12.32 6.59 6.96
C ALA A 95 -12.32 8.12 7.21
N PRO A 96 -13.22 8.65 8.06
CA PRO A 96 -13.20 10.04 8.43
C PRO A 96 -11.86 10.38 9.08
N LYS A 97 -11.16 11.36 8.50
CA LYS A 97 -9.91 11.90 9.05
C LYS A 97 -10.21 12.51 10.39
N THR A 98 -9.99 11.77 11.47
CA THR A 98 -10.16 12.31 12.81
C THR A 98 -9.04 13.33 12.98
N ARG A 99 -9.38 14.60 13.23
CA ARG A 99 -8.38 15.61 13.61
C ARG A 99 -7.65 15.04 14.82
N ALA A 100 -6.35 14.80 14.69
CA ALA A 100 -5.51 14.37 15.80
C ALA A 100 -5.83 15.29 17.00
N ALA A 101 -6.28 14.70 18.10
CA ALA A 101 -6.46 15.43 19.34
C ALA A 101 -5.11 16.08 19.66
N ALA A 102 -5.11 17.40 19.84
CA ALA A 102 -3.91 18.15 20.18
C ALA A 102 -3.30 17.50 21.43
N HIS A 103 -2.13 16.88 21.26
CA HIS A 103 -1.40 16.28 22.37
C HIS A 103 -1.05 17.42 23.34
N ARG A 104 -1.78 17.50 24.46
CA ARG A 104 -1.48 18.41 25.54
C ARG A 104 -0.21 17.88 26.20
N SER A 105 0.93 18.49 25.88
CA SER A 105 2.14 18.29 26.66
C SER A 105 1.85 18.67 28.11
N VAL A 106 2.08 17.72 29.01
CA VAL A 106 2.25 17.97 30.45
C VAL A 106 3.59 18.67 30.66
#